data_AF-A0A7C4VU12-F1
#
_entry.id   AF-A0A7C4VU12-F1
#
_cell.length_a   1.000
_cell.length_b   1.000
_cell.length_c   1.000
_cell.angle_alpha   90.00
_cell.angle_beta   90.00
_cell.angle_gamma   90.00
#
_symmetry.space_group_name_H-M   'P 1'
#
loop_
_entity.id
_entity.type
_entity.pdbx_description
1 polymer ?
#
loop_
_entity_poly.entity_id
_entity_poly.type
_entity_poly.pdbx_seq_one_letter_code
_entity_poly.pdbx_strand_id
1 'polypeptide(L)'
;MASGNCSGTITNQGFNLSSDASCGFNQAANVMLGPLANNGGPTPTHMPQSGSPAIDFVAGGCPPPATDQCGAARPVDGDNNSTVWCDAGAVEYGATAPGPASGNVYLPLIVKQ
;
A
#
# COMPACT_ATOMS: atom_id res chain seq x y z
N MET A 1 -23.39 -10.02 20.35
CA MET A 1 -23.06 -9.91 18.91
C MET A 1 -22.10 -8.75 18.79
N ALA A 2 -20.84 -8.96 18.36
CA ALA A 2 -19.90 -7.86 18.20
C ALA A 2 -20.53 -6.80 17.29
N SER A 3 -20.66 -5.56 17.77
CA SER A 3 -21.19 -4.45 16.97
C SER A 3 -20.13 -4.03 15.97
N GLY A 4 -19.95 -4.81 14.90
CA GLY A 4 -19.09 -4.40 13.80
C GLY A 4 -19.66 -3.16 13.13
N ASN A 5 -18.78 -2.27 12.67
CA ASN A 5 -19.12 -1.14 11.79
C ASN A 5 -19.40 -1.61 10.35
N CYS A 6 -19.95 -2.81 10.21
CA CYS A 6 -20.14 -3.54 8.98
C CYS A 6 -21.62 -3.87 8.81
N SER A 7 -22.18 -3.50 7.67
CA SER A 7 -23.60 -3.65 7.32
C SER A 7 -23.73 -4.46 6.03
N GLY A 8 -24.72 -5.35 6.00
CA GLY A 8 -24.99 -6.21 4.84
C GLY A 8 -24.14 -7.49 4.82
N THR A 9 -24.30 -8.26 3.73
CA THR A 9 -23.52 -9.50 3.51
C THR A 9 -22.11 -9.15 3.03
N ILE A 10 -21.11 -9.53 3.82
CA ILE A 10 -19.69 -9.41 3.46
C ILE A 10 -19.19 -10.77 3.00
N THR A 11 -18.74 -10.86 1.74
CA THR A 11 -18.05 -12.04 1.22
C THR A 11 -16.55 -11.81 1.30
N ASN A 12 -15.89 -12.48 2.24
CA ASN A 12 -14.43 -12.46 2.36
C ASN A 12 -13.81 -13.45 1.36
N GLN A 13 -13.25 -12.95 0.26
CA GLN A 13 -12.56 -13.78 -0.75
C GLN A 13 -11.09 -14.10 -0.39
N GLY A 14 -10.68 -13.82 0.85
CA GLY A 14 -9.28 -13.86 1.27
C GLY A 14 -8.60 -12.50 1.10
N PHE A 15 -7.48 -12.31 1.80
CA PHE A 15 -6.64 -11.11 1.72
C PHE A 15 -7.31 -9.78 2.10
N ASN A 16 -8.39 -9.83 2.87
CA ASN A 16 -8.84 -8.68 3.64
C ASN A 16 -8.10 -8.66 4.98
N LEU A 17 -7.58 -7.49 5.36
CA LEU A 17 -6.93 -7.23 6.64
C LEU A 17 -7.75 -6.21 7.40
N SER A 18 -8.10 -6.54 8.65
CA SER A 18 -8.89 -5.68 9.52
C SER A 18 -8.15 -5.47 10.85
N SER A 19 -8.38 -4.34 11.50
CA SER A 19 -7.88 -4.09 12.85
C SER A 19 -8.65 -4.86 13.94
N ASP A 20 -9.80 -5.45 13.58
CA ASP A 20 -10.60 -6.29 14.46
C ASP A 20 -11.31 -7.43 13.72
N ALA A 21 -11.96 -8.32 14.47
CA ALA A 21 -12.70 -9.47 13.94
C ALA A 21 -14.20 -9.20 13.74
N SER A 22 -14.65 -7.95 13.88
CA SER A 22 -16.08 -7.61 14.00
C SER A 22 -16.89 -7.82 12.71
N CYS A 23 -16.22 -7.95 11.57
CA CYS A 23 -16.80 -8.08 10.23
C CYS A 23 -16.60 -9.46 9.60
N GLY A 24 -16.23 -10.48 10.37
CA GLY A 24 -16.06 -11.85 9.87
C GLY A 24 -14.81 -12.05 8.99
N PHE A 25 -13.83 -11.15 9.09
CA PHE A 25 -12.53 -11.33 8.46
C PHE A 25 -11.67 -12.28 9.29
N ASN A 26 -10.98 -13.21 8.63
CA ASN A 26 -10.13 -14.21 9.28
C ASN A 26 -8.81 -13.63 9.80
N GLN A 27 -8.46 -12.40 9.39
CA GLN A 27 -7.17 -11.77 9.67
C GLN A 27 -7.43 -10.42 10.36
N ALA A 28 -7.47 -10.49 11.69
CA ALA A 28 -7.63 -9.34 12.57
C ALA A 28 -6.29 -9.05 13.25
N ALA A 29 -5.61 -7.99 12.84
CA ALA A 29 -4.32 -7.59 13.39
C ALA A 29 -4.19 -6.06 13.37
N ASN A 30 -3.39 -5.51 14.28
CA ASN A 30 -3.00 -4.10 14.16
C ASN A 30 -2.22 -3.93 12.84
N VAL A 31 -2.78 -3.17 11.91
CA VAL A 31 -2.22 -2.99 10.56
C VAL A 31 -0.90 -2.20 10.58
N MET A 32 -0.59 -1.49 11.67
CA MET A 32 0.70 -0.79 11.83
C MET A 32 1.00 0.16 10.66
N LEU A 33 0.04 1.05 10.35
CA LEU A 33 0.22 2.08 9.32
C LEU A 33 0.84 3.35 9.93
N GLY A 34 1.72 3.99 9.17
CA GLY A 34 2.16 5.36 9.39
C GLY A 34 1.03 6.37 9.12
N PRO A 35 1.23 7.65 9.48
CA PRO A 35 0.24 8.70 9.23
C PRO A 35 0.04 8.93 7.73
N LEU A 36 -1.09 9.55 7.38
CA LEU A 36 -1.34 10.03 6.02
C LEU A 36 -0.27 11.06 5.65
N ALA A 37 0.57 10.74 4.66
CA ALA A 37 1.74 11.54 4.31
C ALA A 37 2.01 11.52 2.79
N ASN A 38 2.87 12.43 2.33
CA ASN A 38 3.35 12.40 0.95
C ASN A 38 4.41 11.31 0.79
N ASN A 39 4.02 10.18 0.18
CA ASN A 39 4.91 9.05 -0.11
C ASN A 39 5.30 8.98 -1.61
N GLY A 40 5.24 10.12 -2.33
CA GLY A 40 5.71 10.24 -3.72
C GLY A 40 4.63 10.26 -4.80
N GLY A 41 3.38 9.91 -4.45
CA GLY A 41 2.24 9.87 -5.38
C GLY A 41 1.46 11.19 -5.57
N PRO A 42 0.42 11.18 -6.41
CA PRO A 42 -0.46 12.34 -6.63
C PRO A 42 -1.34 12.67 -5.42
N THR A 43 -1.49 11.74 -4.47
CA THR A 43 -2.27 11.89 -3.24
C THR A 43 -1.49 11.35 -2.04
N PRO A 44 -1.67 11.93 -0.84
CA PRO A 44 -1.14 11.35 0.39
C PRO A 44 -1.64 9.91 0.61
N THR A 45 -0.79 9.05 1.18
CA THR A 45 -1.11 7.64 1.46
C THR A 45 -0.65 7.23 2.87
N HIS A 46 -1.16 6.10 3.36
CA HIS A 46 -0.72 5.50 4.63
C HIS A 46 0.32 4.42 4.35
N MET A 47 1.58 4.66 4.68
CA MET A 47 2.66 3.69 4.48
C MET A 47 2.70 2.65 5.60
N PRO A 48 2.71 1.34 5.30
CA PRO A 48 3.01 0.32 6.30
C PRO A 48 4.32 0.62 7.03
N GLN A 49 4.33 0.36 8.34
CA GLN A 49 5.56 0.38 9.13
C GLN A 49 6.30 -0.94 8.96
N SER A 50 7.61 -0.95 9.21
CA SER A 50 8.40 -2.18 9.24
C SER A 50 7.78 -3.22 10.18
N GLY A 51 7.62 -4.46 9.70
CA GLY A 51 6.97 -5.55 10.43
C GLY A 51 5.44 -5.50 10.43
N SER A 52 4.82 -4.62 9.64
CA SER A 52 3.37 -4.58 9.47
C SER A 52 2.86 -5.90 8.87
N PRO A 53 1.72 -6.42 9.35
CA PRO A 53 1.06 -7.59 8.74
C PRO A 53 0.45 -7.29 7.36
N ALA A 54 0.47 -6.04 6.91
CA ALA A 54 0.08 -5.67 5.55
C ALA A 54 1.20 -5.92 4.53
N ILE A 55 2.46 -6.07 4.98
CA ILE A 55 3.60 -6.28 4.08
C ILE A 55 3.56 -7.71 3.55
N ASP A 56 3.75 -7.89 2.23
CA ASP A 56 3.77 -9.19 1.55
C ASP A 56 2.55 -10.05 1.94
N PHE A 57 1.37 -9.46 2.04
CA PHE A 57 0.19 -10.15 2.57
C PHE A 57 -0.60 -10.92 1.51
N VAL A 58 -0.64 -10.40 0.29
CA VAL A 58 -1.50 -10.91 -0.78
C VAL A 58 -0.77 -12.03 -1.54
N ALA A 59 -0.87 -13.25 -0.99
CA ALA A 59 -0.29 -14.44 -1.59
C ALA A 59 -0.95 -14.81 -2.93
N GLY A 60 -0.15 -15.25 -3.90
CA GLY A 60 -0.65 -15.83 -5.15
C GLY A 60 -0.90 -14.83 -6.29
N GLY A 61 -0.47 -13.57 -6.11
CA GLY A 61 -0.30 -12.61 -7.21
C GLY A 61 -0.96 -11.26 -6.96
N CYS A 62 -0.47 -10.27 -7.69
CA CYS A 62 -0.97 -8.90 -7.61
C CYS A 62 -1.87 -8.61 -8.81
N PRO A 63 -3.18 -8.41 -8.62
CA PRO A 63 -4.04 -8.03 -9.74
C PRO A 63 -3.59 -6.68 -10.32
N PRO A 64 -3.92 -6.33 -11.57
CA PRO A 64 -3.62 -5.02 -12.14
C PRO A 64 -4.16 -3.85 -11.29
N PRO A 65 -3.56 -2.64 -11.37
CA PRO A 65 -2.42 -2.24 -12.21
C PRO A 65 -1.06 -2.81 -11.77
N ALA A 66 0.01 -2.56 -12.54
CA ALA A 66 1.38 -3.00 -12.21
C ALA A 66 2.14 -2.04 -11.27
N THR A 67 1.47 -0.98 -10.81
CA THR A 67 2.01 -0.01 -9.87
C THR A 67 1.04 0.26 -8.73
N ASP A 68 1.54 0.73 -7.61
CA ASP A 68 0.74 1.20 -6.49
C ASP A 68 0.17 2.62 -6.73
N GLN A 69 -0.51 3.21 -5.74
CA GLN A 69 -1.07 4.56 -5.86
C GLN A 69 0.00 5.66 -5.94
N CYS A 70 1.24 5.37 -5.54
CA CYS A 70 2.39 6.27 -5.68
C CYS A 70 3.12 6.10 -7.02
N GLY A 71 2.71 5.13 -7.85
CA GLY A 71 3.37 4.78 -9.10
C GLY A 71 4.56 3.84 -8.91
N ALA A 72 4.83 3.37 -7.69
CA ALA A 72 5.89 2.41 -7.39
C ALA A 72 5.55 1.03 -7.98
N ALA A 73 6.56 0.26 -8.37
CA ALA A 73 6.36 -1.08 -8.91
C ALA A 73 5.67 -1.99 -7.87
N ARG A 74 4.75 -2.84 -8.34
CA ARG A 74 4.12 -3.86 -7.51
C ARG A 74 4.04 -5.21 -8.24
N PRO A 75 4.31 -6.35 -7.57
CA PRO A 75 4.83 -6.51 -6.20
C PRO A 75 6.34 -6.25 -6.06
N VAL A 76 6.82 -6.10 -4.82
CA VAL A 76 8.24 -6.14 -4.42
C VAL A 76 8.40 -7.04 -3.18
N ASP A 77 9.61 -7.50 -2.89
CA ASP A 77 9.91 -8.23 -1.63
C ASP A 77 10.10 -7.20 -0.50
N GLY A 78 9.06 -6.95 0.28
CA GLY A 78 9.00 -5.91 1.31
C GLY A 78 9.59 -6.35 2.65
N ASP A 79 9.57 -7.65 2.94
CA ASP A 79 10.12 -8.23 4.18
C ASP A 79 11.51 -8.89 4.01
N ASN A 80 12.02 -8.94 2.78
CA ASN A 80 13.31 -9.54 2.38
C ASN A 80 13.40 -11.05 2.65
N ASN A 81 12.29 -11.78 2.59
CA ASN A 81 12.27 -13.23 2.78
C ASN A 81 12.42 -14.04 1.47
N SER A 82 12.66 -13.37 0.33
CA SER A 82 12.71 -13.94 -1.03
C SER A 82 11.37 -14.38 -1.61
N THR A 83 10.26 -13.99 -0.99
CA THR A 83 8.90 -14.09 -1.54
C THR A 83 8.50 -12.71 -2.04
N VAL A 84 7.88 -12.66 -3.22
CA VAL A 84 7.45 -11.40 -3.82
C VAL A 84 5.93 -11.40 -3.89
N TRP A 85 5.28 -10.84 -2.88
CA TRP A 85 3.83 -10.69 -2.82
C TRP A 85 3.45 -9.20 -2.78
N CYS A 86 2.17 -8.90 -2.96
CA CYS A 86 1.74 -7.51 -2.84
C CYS A 86 1.35 -7.22 -1.40
N ASP A 87 1.59 -5.99 -1.01
CA ASP A 87 1.08 -5.45 0.23
C ASP A 87 -0.45 -5.32 0.18
N ALA A 88 -1.07 -5.44 1.37
CA ALA A 88 -2.46 -5.10 1.54
C ALA A 88 -2.62 -3.57 1.64
N GLY A 89 -3.03 -2.91 0.56
CA GLY A 89 -3.40 -1.50 0.61
C GLY A 89 -3.09 -0.72 -0.65
N ALA A 90 -2.83 0.58 -0.48
CA ALA A 90 -2.62 1.52 -1.56
C ALA A 90 -1.14 1.71 -1.96
N VAL A 91 -0.21 1.22 -1.15
CA VAL A 91 1.23 1.37 -1.34
C VAL A 91 1.96 0.05 -1.14
N GLU A 92 3.07 -0.12 -1.86
CA GLU A 92 4.01 -1.22 -1.67
C GLU A 92 5.20 -0.77 -0.82
N TYR A 93 5.40 -1.40 0.32
CA TYR A 93 6.51 -1.16 1.22
C TYR A 93 7.83 -1.65 0.59
N GLY A 94 8.89 -0.86 0.72
CA GLY A 94 10.18 -1.15 0.08
C GLY A 94 10.23 -0.83 -1.42
N ALA A 95 9.08 -0.59 -2.07
CA ALA A 95 9.05 -0.12 -3.44
C ALA A 95 9.45 1.36 -3.51
N THR A 96 10.26 1.71 -4.51
CA THR A 96 10.61 3.10 -4.77
C THR A 96 9.56 3.70 -5.71
N ALA A 97 8.76 4.65 -5.21
CA ALA A 97 7.92 5.46 -6.07
C ALA A 97 8.80 6.18 -7.10
N PRO A 98 8.37 6.28 -8.38
CA PRO A 98 8.95 7.26 -9.27
C PRO A 98 8.83 8.58 -8.52
N GLY A 99 9.96 9.15 -8.09
CA GLY A 99 9.95 10.46 -7.44
C GLY A 99 9.14 11.42 -8.31
N PRO A 100 8.59 12.53 -7.74
CA PRO A 100 7.80 13.48 -8.51
C PRO A 100 8.58 13.74 -9.79
N ALA A 101 8.02 13.33 -10.94
CA ALA A 101 8.80 13.11 -12.14
C ALA A 101 9.78 14.26 -12.22
N SER A 102 11.08 13.96 -12.16
CA SER A 102 12.10 14.92 -12.55
C SER A 102 11.97 15.05 -14.07
N GLY A 103 10.77 15.44 -14.54
CA GLY A 103 10.64 16.21 -15.73
C GLY A 103 11.65 17.31 -15.53
N ASN A 104 12.59 17.36 -16.46
CA ASN A 104 13.37 18.55 -16.69
C ASN A 104 12.41 19.70 -16.44
N VAL A 105 12.67 20.49 -15.40
CA VAL A 105 12.00 21.77 -15.26
C VAL A 105 12.40 22.48 -16.54
N TYR A 106 11.52 22.47 -17.54
CA TYR A 106 11.57 23.41 -18.63
C TYR A 106 11.29 24.74 -17.97
N LEU A 107 12.33 25.32 -17.35
CA LEU A 107 12.35 26.71 -16.96
C LEU A 107 12.47 27.43 -18.30
N PRO A 108 11.43 28.12 -18.80
CA PRO A 108 11.49 28.77 -20.12
C PRO A 108 12.51 29.93 -20.17
N LEU A 109 13.30 30.16 -19.12
CA LEU A 109 14.37 31.14 -19.10
C LEU A 109 15.51 30.70 -18.18
N ILE A 110 16.69 30.45 -18.77
CA ILE A 110 17.97 30.44 -18.05
C ILE A 110 18.49 31.88 -18.09
N VAL A 111 18.45 32.61 -16.97
CA VAL A 111 19.25 33.84 -16.83
C VAL A 111 20.62 33.41 -16.32
N LYS A 112 21.64 33.46 -17.19
CA LYS A 112 23.04 33.45 -16.73
C LYS A 112 23.35 34.85 -16.19
N GLN A 113 23.84 34.92 -14.96
CA GLN A 113 24.70 36.04 -14.56
C GLN A 113 26.09 35.80 -15.13
#